data_AF-A0A2W4PIZ5-F1
#
_entry.id   AF-A0A2W4PIZ5-F1
#
_cell.length_a   1.000
_cell.length_b   1.000
_cell.length_c   1.000
_cell.angle_alpha   90.00
_cell.angle_beta   90.00
_cell.angle_gamma   90.00
#
_symmetry.space_group_name_H-M   'P 1'
#
loop_
_entity.id
_entity.type
_entity.pdbx_description
1 polymer ?
#
loop_
_entity_poly.entity_id
_entity_poly.type
_entity_poly.pdbx_seq_one_letter_code
_entity_poly.pdbx_strand_id
1 'polypeptide(L)' 'ASREVMEKLVAGIEVPPDAYYFRTSPVFEVADGPHGWLRRHLFVARGIRKPDHVIVDFYLVD' A
#
# COMPACT_ATOMS: atom_id res chain seq x y z
N ALA A 1 -6.57 -0.58 -14.38
CA ALA A 1 -5.86 -1.78 -14.88
C ALA A 1 -6.67 -2.39 -16.02
N SER A 2 -6.05 -3.16 -16.91
CA SER A 2 -6.82 -3.91 -17.92
C SER A 2 -7.71 -4.95 -17.25
N ARG A 3 -8.75 -5.41 -17.96
CA ARG A 3 -9.65 -6.47 -17.49
C ARG A 3 -8.86 -7.75 -17.14
N GLU A 4 -7.90 -8.14 -17.98
CA GLU A 4 -7.04 -9.30 -17.77
C GLU A 4 -6.24 -9.21 -16.46
N VAL A 5 -5.70 -8.04 -16.13
CA VAL A 5 -4.97 -7.83 -14.87
C VAL A 5 -5.91 -8.00 -13.67
N MET A 6 -7.13 -7.46 -13.75
CA MET A 6 -8.11 -7.61 -12.68
C MET A 6 -8.54 -9.06 -12.48
N GLU A 7 -8.75 -9.81 -13.55
CA GLU A 7 -9.09 -11.24 -13.50
C GLU A 7 -7.97 -12.05 -12.83
N LYS A 8 -6.71 -11.80 -13.19
CA LYS A 8 -5.55 -12.43 -12.52
C LYS A 8 -5.49 -12.08 -11.03
N LEU A 9 -5.69 -10.81 -10.66
CA LEU A 9 -5.71 -10.38 -9.26
C LEU A 9 -6.82 -11.04 -8.44
N VAL A 10 -8.01 -11.21 -9.02
CA VAL A 10 -9.14 -11.90 -8.36
C VAL A 10 -8.86 -13.39 -8.21
N ALA A 11 -8.22 -14.01 -9.20
CA ALA A 11 -7.79 -15.40 -9.15
C ALA A 11 -6.58 -15.66 -8.22
N GLY A 12 -6.04 -14.63 -7.57
CA GLY A 12 -4.84 -14.75 -6.74
C GLY A 12 -3.58 -15.07 -7.55
N ILE A 13 -3.58 -14.77 -8.85
CA ILE A 13 -2.40 -14.89 -9.70
C ILE A 13 -1.55 -13.65 -9.52
N GLU A 14 -0.25 -13.84 -9.28
CA GLU A 14 0.70 -12.74 -9.18
C GLU A 14 0.78 -11.96 -10.49
N VAL A 15 0.73 -10.63 -10.36
CA VAL A 15 0.90 -9.70 -11.48
C VAL A 15 1.93 -8.63 -11.10
N PRO A 16 2.61 -8.02 -12.09
CA PRO A 16 3.53 -6.93 -11.82
C PRO A 16 2.85 -5.78 -11.03
N PRO A 17 3.50 -5.20 -9.99
CA PRO A 17 2.87 -4.19 -9.14
C PRO A 17 2.51 -2.87 -9.85
N ASP A 18 3.12 -2.61 -11.01
CA ASP A 18 2.87 -1.46 -11.89
C ASP A 18 1.71 -1.71 -12.88
N ALA A 19 1.23 -2.95 -13.01
CA ALA A 19 0.11 -3.30 -13.88
C ALA A 19 -1.25 -2.80 -13.37
N TYR A 20 -1.33 -2.35 -12.12
CA TYR A 20 -2.55 -1.84 -11.50
C TYR A 20 -2.26 -0.65 -10.56
N TYR A 21 -3.30 0.16 -10.32
CA TYR A 21 -3.20 1.29 -9.40
C TYR A 21 -3.63 0.85 -8.00
N PHE A 22 -2.68 0.89 -7.06
CA PHE A 22 -2.94 0.68 -5.64
C PHE A 22 -2.06 1.63 -4.85
N ARG A 23 -2.64 2.78 -4.49
CA ARG A 23 -2.01 3.84 -3.69
C ARG A 23 -2.94 4.24 -2.56
N THR A 24 -2.36 4.59 -1.41
CA THR A 24 -3.13 5.00 -0.22
C THR A 24 -2.45 6.18 0.48
N SER A 25 -3.21 6.88 1.32
CA SER A 25 -2.71 7.93 2.22
C SER A 25 -2.94 7.46 3.67
N PRO A 26 -2.00 6.70 4.24
CA PRO A 26 -2.19 6.12 5.55
C PRO A 26 -2.09 7.16 6.67
N VAL A 27 -2.87 6.93 7.72
CA VAL A 27 -2.88 7.74 8.94
C VAL A 27 -2.53 6.82 10.11
N PHE A 28 -1.65 7.30 10.99
CA PHE A 28 -1.19 6.55 12.15
C PHE A 28 -1.71 7.18 13.45
N GLU A 29 -2.31 6.36 14.31
CA GLU A 29 -2.54 6.69 15.71
C GLU A 29 -1.47 5.98 16.54
N VAL A 30 -0.73 6.75 17.34
CA VAL A 30 0.41 6.24 18.10
C VAL A 30 0.44 6.91 19.47
N ALA A 31 0.72 6.11 20.50
CA ALA A 31 0.96 6.62 21.85
C ALA A 31 2.17 7.57 21.89
N ASP A 32 2.27 8.35 22.95
CA ASP A 32 3.43 9.23 23.13
C ASP A 32 4.72 8.42 23.30
N GLY A 33 5.80 8.93 22.70
CA GLY A 33 7.11 8.27 22.70
C GLY A 33 7.86 8.41 21.37
N PRO A 34 8.83 7.52 21.11
CA PRO A 34 9.78 7.67 19.99
C PRO A 34 9.12 7.65 18.61
N HIS A 35 7.93 7.06 18.48
CA HIS A 35 7.19 6.95 17.23
C HIS A 35 6.18 8.09 17.00
N GLY A 36 6.13 9.08 17.89
CA GLY A 36 5.15 10.18 17.78
C GLY A 36 5.25 10.99 16.48
N TRP A 37 6.35 10.89 15.73
CA TRP A 37 6.47 11.50 14.41
C TRP A 37 5.46 10.91 13.40
N LEU A 38 5.07 9.64 13.51
CA LEU A 38 4.12 9.00 12.59
C LEU A 38 2.74 9.67 12.56
N ARG A 39 2.26 10.18 13.71
CA ARG A 39 0.97 10.91 13.78
C ARG A 39 1.05 12.37 13.35
N ARG A 40 2.24 12.88 13.01
CA ARG A 40 2.49 14.31 12.71
C ARG A 40 2.91 14.57 11.26
N HIS A 41 3.08 13.53 10.45
CA HIS A 41 3.51 13.66 9.06
C HIS A 41 2.47 13.09 8.11
N LEU A 42 2.48 13.60 6.88
CA LEU A 42 1.73 13.02 5.78
C LEU A 42 2.52 11.85 5.20
N PHE A 43 1.81 10.77 4.91
CA PHE A 43 2.36 9.61 4.23
C PHE A 43 1.60 9.34 2.94
N VAL A 44 2.32 8.81 1.97
CA VAL A 44 1.75 8.10 0.83
C VAL A 44 2.29 6.68 0.83
N ALA A 45 1.53 5.74 0.29
CA ALA A 45 1.97 4.36 0.21
C ALA A 45 1.55 3.71 -1.12
N ARG A 46 2.28 2.66 -1.50
CA ARG A 46 1.88 1.77 -2.60
C ARG A 46 1.60 0.36 -2.07
N GLY A 47 0.53 -0.24 -2.57
CA GLY A 47 0.14 -1.60 -2.23
C GLY A 47 0.55 -2.61 -3.30
N ILE A 48 1.20 -3.69 -2.87
CA ILE A 48 1.57 -4.83 -3.70
C ILE A 48 0.71 -6.01 -3.26
N ARG A 49 -0.20 -6.46 -4.13
CA ARG A 49 -1.10 -7.56 -3.83
C ARG A 49 -0.40 -8.87 -4.15
N LYS A 50 -0.24 -9.70 -3.12
CA LYS A 50 0.15 -11.10 -3.25
C LYS A 50 -1.10 -11.98 -3.10
N PRO A 51 -1.01 -13.28 -3.43
CA PRO A 51 -2.17 -14.16 -3.35
C PRO A 51 -2.77 -14.25 -1.94
N ASP A 52 -1.93 -14.19 -0.92
CA ASP A 52 -2.26 -14.44 0.49
C ASP A 52 -2.00 -13.25 1.43
N HIS A 53 -1.35 -12.19 0.95
CA HIS A 53 -1.06 -11.00 1.74
C HIS A 53 -0.95 -9.73 0.87
N VAL A 54 -0.77 -8.59 1.53
CA VAL A 54 -0.47 -7.32 0.87
C VAL A 54 0.80 -6.76 1.48
N ILE A 55 1.76 -6.41 0.62
CA ILE A 55 2.93 -5.63 1.04
C ILE A 55 2.60 -4.15 0.84
N VAL A 56 2.84 -3.32 1.84
CA VAL A 56 2.60 -1.88 1.78
C VAL A 56 3.91 -1.16 2.03
N ASP A 57 4.42 -0.48 0.99
CA ASP A 57 5.59 0.39 1.14
C ASP A 57 5.11 1.79 1.52
N PHE A 58 5.56 2.30 2.66
CA PHE A 58 5.21 3.62 3.19
C PHE A 58 6.31 4.63 2.88
N TYR A 59 5.90 5.83 2.49
CA TYR A 59 6.79 6.95 2.20
C TYR A 59 6.31 8.17 2.98
N LEU A 60 7.22 8.78 3.74
CA LEU A 60 6.98 10.08 4.37
C LEU A 60 7.08 11.17 3.30
N VAL A 61 6.16 12.13 3.34
CA VAL A 61 6.22 13.34 2.52
C VAL A 61 6.95 14.41 3.31
N ASP A 62 8.05 14.93 2.75
CA ASP A 62 8.90 15.99 3.30
C ASP A 62 8.78 17.26 2.45
#